data_AF-A0A3R7H1H9-F1
#
_entry.id   AF-A0A3R7H1H9-F1
#
_cell.length_a   1.000
_cell.length_b   1.000
_cell.length_c   1.000
_cell.angle_alpha   90.00
_cell.angle_beta   90.00
_cell.angle_gamma   90.00
#
_symmetry.space_group_name_H-M   'P 1'
#
loop_
_entity.id
_entity.type
_entity.pdbx_description
1 polymer ?
#
loop_
_entity_poly.entity_id
_entity_poly.type
_entity_poly.pdbx_seq_one_letter_code
_entity_poly.pdbx_strand_id
1 'polypeptide(L)'
;MINNEPMYPGAKDPKEKQKQHPNLKASGAEYNIVTNMPLASAGTSSTVPSSSDTSFRRPVREFNILTNKYHDRHEDRFEQEAAQAKRLAAQKYFKTRAFDPIRITYTDEGREKEFLARRQKEEQEHGKDRVLLLPPREQFSEGRVYNILNQHVINPAKLDAMHEKDQRALNKMQKTAFEKRMHKVGETIETRETNLCLNRFAHERHTESQVHGYDVLSNQPPLK
;
A
#
# COMPACT_ATOMS: atom_id res chain seq x y z
N MET A 1 70.79 -18.57 65.77
CA MET A 1 69.46 -18.74 65.15
C MET A 1 68.83 -17.37 65.08
N ILE A 2 68.63 -16.82 63.88
CA ILE A 2 67.96 -15.52 63.69
C ILE A 2 66.53 -15.83 63.24
N ASN A 3 65.55 -15.47 64.08
CA ASN A 3 64.14 -15.67 63.78
C ASN A 3 63.68 -14.59 62.79
N ASN A 4 63.19 -15.02 61.63
CA ASN A 4 62.60 -14.15 60.61
C ASN A 4 61.09 -14.09 60.82
N GLU A 5 60.66 -13.44 61.91
CA GLU A 5 59.25 -13.11 62.08
C GLU A 5 58.95 -11.73 61.48
N PRO A 6 57.79 -11.56 60.81
CA PRO A 6 57.41 -10.28 60.22
C PRO A 6 57.17 -9.22 61.30
N MET A 7 57.71 -8.02 61.07
CA MET A 7 57.75 -6.95 62.07
C MET A 7 56.37 -6.44 62.52
N TYR A 8 55.29 -6.66 61.73
CA TYR A 8 53.88 -6.47 62.10
C TYR A 8 52.94 -7.39 61.28
N PRO A 9 51.71 -7.70 61.74
CA PRO A 9 50.77 -8.55 61.02
C PRO A 9 50.33 -7.92 59.69
N GLY A 10 50.62 -8.59 58.58
CA GLY A 10 50.26 -8.15 57.21
C GLY A 10 51.40 -7.55 56.38
N ALA A 11 52.62 -7.47 56.92
CA ALA A 11 53.80 -7.13 56.13
C ALA A 11 54.12 -8.25 55.12
N LYS A 12 54.14 -7.93 53.82
CA LYS A 12 54.53 -8.85 52.75
C LYS A 12 56.02 -8.75 52.48
N ASP A 13 56.68 -9.89 52.27
CA ASP A 13 58.11 -9.94 51.99
C ASP A 13 58.43 -9.26 50.65
N PRO A 14 59.48 -8.42 50.56
CA PRO A 14 59.82 -7.70 49.34
C PRO A 14 60.32 -8.61 48.19
N LYS A 15 60.45 -9.92 48.43
CA LYS A 15 60.81 -10.93 47.42
C LYS A 15 59.61 -11.71 46.87
N GLU A 16 58.37 -11.43 47.31
CA GLU A 16 57.19 -12.06 46.73
C GLU A 16 56.89 -11.50 45.32
N LYS A 17 56.90 -12.36 44.30
CA LYS A 17 56.47 -12.00 42.94
C LYS A 17 54.97 -11.67 42.94
N GLN A 18 54.62 -10.43 42.60
CA GLN A 18 53.23 -10.05 42.32
C GLN A 18 52.64 -10.92 41.20
N LYS A 19 51.48 -11.52 41.46
CA LYS A 19 50.73 -12.29 40.45
C LYS A 19 50.21 -11.33 39.38
N GLN A 20 50.61 -11.54 38.12
CA GLN A 20 50.10 -10.80 36.97
C GLN A 20 48.59 -11.04 36.81
N HIS A 21 47.83 -9.97 36.54
CA HIS A 21 46.39 -10.05 36.30
C HIS A 21 46.11 -10.78 34.97
N PRO A 22 45.13 -11.71 34.90
CA PRO A 22 44.91 -12.58 33.73
C PRO A 22 44.18 -11.91 32.55
N ASN A 23 43.95 -10.59 32.56
CA ASN A 23 43.11 -9.92 31.55
C ASN A 23 43.82 -8.72 30.89
N LEU A 24 44.94 -8.99 30.22
CA LEU A 24 45.40 -8.14 29.12
C LEU A 24 45.11 -8.89 27.82
N LYS A 25 43.88 -8.76 27.30
CA LYS A 25 43.58 -9.18 25.93
C LYS A 25 44.30 -8.20 24.99
N ALA A 26 45.07 -8.72 24.04
CA ALA A 26 45.66 -7.93 22.98
C ALA A 26 44.54 -7.29 22.14
N SER A 27 44.30 -5.99 22.30
CA SER A 27 43.26 -5.25 21.57
C SER A 27 43.76 -4.88 20.17
N GLY A 28 43.94 -5.86 19.30
CA GLY A 28 44.05 -5.62 17.86
C GLY A 28 42.66 -5.40 17.28
N ALA A 29 42.42 -4.29 16.57
CA ALA A 29 41.16 -4.09 15.87
C ALA A 29 41.05 -5.05 14.67
N GLU A 30 39.95 -5.80 14.57
CA GLU A 30 39.70 -6.80 13.51
C GLU A 30 39.36 -6.18 12.14
N TYR A 31 39.06 -4.89 12.10
CA TYR A 31 38.62 -4.17 10.92
C TYR A 31 39.34 -2.83 10.77
N ASN A 32 39.43 -2.36 9.52
CA ASN A 32 39.96 -1.04 9.24
C ASN A 32 38.93 0.03 9.62
N ILE A 33 39.29 0.90 10.56
CA ILE A 33 38.44 1.98 11.11
C ILE A 33 38.08 3.09 10.11
N VAL A 34 38.77 3.18 8.97
CA VAL A 34 38.47 4.18 7.92
C VAL A 34 37.53 3.63 6.87
N THR A 35 37.68 2.34 6.52
CA THR A 35 36.91 1.70 5.43
C THR A 35 35.82 0.74 5.93
N ASN A 36 35.76 0.46 7.24
CA ASN A 36 34.86 -0.51 7.87
C ASN A 36 34.85 -1.91 7.23
N MET A 37 35.95 -2.28 6.57
CA MET A 37 36.13 -3.59 5.95
C MET A 37 37.01 -4.48 6.82
N PRO A 38 36.77 -5.81 6.84
CA PRO A 38 37.62 -6.76 7.56
C PRO A 38 39.04 -6.66 7.00
N LEU A 39 40.04 -6.70 7.89
CA LEU A 39 41.44 -6.43 7.51
C LEU A 39 41.96 -7.37 6.39
N ALA A 40 41.39 -8.57 6.29
CA ALA A 40 41.69 -9.57 5.26
C ALA A 40 41.18 -9.22 3.84
N SER A 41 40.14 -8.37 3.71
CA SER A 41 39.55 -8.03 2.41
C SER A 41 40.03 -6.68 1.85
N ALA A 42 40.73 -5.88 2.67
CA ALA A 42 41.47 -4.75 2.18
C ALA A 42 42.68 -5.31 1.43
N GLY A 43 42.74 -5.13 0.11
CA GLY A 43 43.78 -5.66 -0.79
C GLY A 43 45.19 -5.12 -0.56
N THR A 44 45.58 -4.83 0.68
CA THR A 44 46.98 -4.74 1.08
C THR A 44 47.57 -6.13 1.10
N SER A 45 48.42 -6.43 0.12
CA SER A 45 49.22 -7.64 0.04
C SER A 45 50.17 -7.73 1.24
N SER A 46 49.68 -8.19 2.39
CA SER A 46 50.51 -8.67 3.48
C SER A 46 50.40 -10.20 3.55
N THR A 47 51.10 -10.87 2.64
CA THR A 47 51.58 -12.23 2.92
C THR A 47 52.34 -12.18 4.24
N VAL A 48 51.75 -12.77 5.29
CA VAL A 48 52.40 -12.94 6.59
C VAL A 48 53.48 -14.01 6.42
N PRO A 49 54.79 -13.71 6.54
CA PRO A 49 55.79 -14.78 6.52
C PRO A 49 55.77 -15.45 7.89
N SER A 50 55.45 -16.75 7.90
CA SER A 50 55.70 -17.62 9.04
C SER A 50 57.19 -17.94 9.08
N SER A 51 57.97 -17.08 9.72
CA SER A 51 59.29 -17.42 10.25
C SER A 51 59.76 -16.34 11.23
N SER A 52 60.21 -16.80 12.37
CA SER A 52 60.64 -16.09 13.57
C SER A 52 61.74 -15.04 13.34
N ASP A 53 61.35 -13.82 12.97
CA ASP A 53 62.25 -12.67 13.05
C ASP A 53 61.50 -11.41 13.50
N THR A 54 61.45 -11.19 14.82
CA THR A 54 60.80 -10.03 15.46
C THR A 54 61.67 -8.78 15.34
N SER A 55 61.89 -8.32 14.12
CA SER A 55 62.22 -6.91 13.87
C SER A 55 60.90 -6.15 13.76
N PHE A 56 60.62 -5.23 14.69
CA PHE A 56 59.47 -4.33 14.61
C PHE A 56 59.60 -3.42 13.39
N ARG A 57 59.30 -3.94 12.20
CA ARG A 57 59.16 -3.12 10.99
C ARG A 57 57.93 -2.26 11.19
N ARG A 58 58.17 -0.98 11.51
CA ARG A 58 57.10 0.03 11.55
C ARG A 58 56.38 -0.02 10.20
N PRO A 59 55.03 0.08 10.17
CA PRO A 59 54.31 0.15 8.91
C PRO A 59 54.87 1.34 8.12
N VAL A 60 55.52 1.04 6.99
CA VAL A 60 56.05 2.06 6.09
C VAL A 60 54.85 2.73 5.46
N ARG A 61 54.80 4.06 5.51
CA ARG A 61 53.74 4.83 4.86
C ARG A 61 53.78 4.53 3.36
N GLU A 62 52.64 4.31 2.73
CA GLU A 62 52.56 4.04 1.29
C GLU A 62 52.86 5.28 0.43
N PHE A 63 52.78 6.46 1.05
CA PHE A 63 52.98 7.76 0.43
C PHE A 63 54.11 8.53 1.13
N ASN A 64 55.01 9.08 0.33
CA ASN A 64 56.09 9.93 0.78
C ASN A 64 55.63 11.39 0.82
N ILE A 65 55.53 11.94 2.03
CA ILE A 65 55.05 13.31 2.29
C ILE A 65 56.06 14.36 1.83
N LEU A 66 57.36 14.03 1.79
CA LEU A 66 58.39 14.97 1.38
C LEU A 66 58.43 15.14 -0.15
N THR A 67 58.17 14.06 -0.89
CA THR A 67 58.22 14.08 -2.36
C THR A 67 56.85 14.10 -3.02
N ASN A 68 55.77 13.97 -2.23
CA ASN A 68 54.39 13.81 -2.71
C ASN A 68 54.21 12.67 -3.72
N LYS A 69 54.93 11.56 -3.53
CA LYS A 69 54.86 10.38 -4.42
C LYS A 69 54.54 9.11 -3.65
N TYR A 70 53.82 8.21 -4.29
CA TYR A 70 53.64 6.84 -3.80
C TYR A 70 54.94 6.06 -3.97
N HIS A 71 55.22 5.15 -3.04
CA HIS A 71 56.43 4.33 -3.11
C HIS A 71 56.37 3.30 -4.24
N ASP A 72 55.19 2.75 -4.52
CA ASP A 72 54.95 1.79 -5.60
C ASP A 72 53.90 2.31 -6.58
N ARG A 73 54.18 2.20 -7.89
CA ARG A 73 53.29 2.52 -9.02
C ARG A 73 52.61 3.90 -8.87
N HIS A 74 53.42 4.94 -8.69
CA HIS A 74 52.92 6.29 -8.43
C HIS A 74 51.99 6.82 -9.51
N GLU A 75 52.38 6.70 -10.77
CA GLU A 75 51.58 7.21 -11.90
C GLU A 75 50.21 6.52 -11.95
N ASP A 76 50.15 5.18 -11.94
CA ASP A 76 48.90 4.42 -11.97
C ASP A 76 47.96 4.79 -10.80
N ARG A 77 48.51 4.91 -9.58
CA ARG A 77 47.71 5.27 -8.40
C ARG A 77 47.23 6.71 -8.47
N PHE A 78 48.07 7.62 -8.93
CA PHE A 78 47.72 9.03 -9.10
C PHE A 78 46.60 9.20 -10.13
N GLU A 79 46.67 8.51 -11.27
CA GLU A 79 45.62 8.53 -12.28
C GLU A 79 44.29 7.97 -11.74
N GLN A 80 44.33 6.86 -11.00
CA GLN A 80 43.15 6.28 -10.36
C GLN A 80 42.53 7.23 -9.33
N GLU A 81 43.35 7.85 -8.49
CA GLU A 81 42.89 8.81 -7.48
C GLU A 81 42.31 10.07 -8.14
N ALA A 82 42.95 10.58 -9.19
CA ALA A 82 42.45 11.71 -9.96
C ALA A 82 41.11 11.39 -10.64
N ALA A 83 40.97 10.19 -11.21
CA ALA A 83 39.71 9.72 -11.80
C ALA A 83 38.60 9.59 -10.74
N GLN A 84 38.92 9.06 -9.56
CA GLN A 84 37.99 8.97 -8.43
C GLN A 84 37.58 10.35 -7.91
N ALA A 85 38.55 11.26 -7.74
CA ALA A 85 38.30 12.64 -7.32
C ALA A 85 37.38 13.37 -8.32
N LYS A 86 37.63 13.21 -9.63
CA LYS A 86 36.77 13.75 -10.69
C LYS A 86 35.36 13.17 -10.63
N ARG A 87 35.23 11.85 -10.41
CA ARG A 87 33.93 11.20 -10.24
C ARG A 87 33.17 11.72 -9.01
N LEU A 88 33.83 11.86 -7.86
CA LEU A 88 33.22 12.40 -6.64
C LEU A 88 32.81 13.86 -6.82
N ALA A 89 33.65 14.67 -7.49
CA ALA A 89 33.32 16.05 -7.81
C ALA A 89 32.08 16.14 -8.72
N ALA A 90 31.99 15.29 -9.76
CA ALA A 90 30.82 15.21 -10.63
C ALA A 90 29.56 14.81 -9.85
N GLN A 91 29.64 13.79 -8.98
CA GLN A 91 28.51 13.40 -8.12
C GLN A 91 28.04 14.54 -7.21
N LYS A 92 28.97 15.25 -6.56
CA LYS A 92 28.64 16.41 -5.71
C LYS A 92 28.03 17.55 -6.53
N TYR A 93 28.52 17.78 -7.75
CA TYR A 93 27.99 18.79 -8.66
C TYR A 93 26.54 18.49 -9.04
N PHE A 94 26.24 17.27 -9.51
CA PHE A 94 24.88 16.88 -9.91
C PHE A 94 23.91 16.80 -8.72
N LYS A 95 24.41 16.54 -7.51
CA LYS A 95 23.57 16.55 -6.30
C LYS A 95 22.99 17.93 -6.01
N THR A 96 23.76 18.99 -6.21
CA THR A 96 23.31 20.37 -5.92
C THR A 96 22.69 21.06 -7.12
N ARG A 97 23.05 20.64 -8.34
CA ARG A 97 22.59 21.24 -9.60
C ARG A 97 21.83 20.20 -10.43
N ALA A 98 20.68 19.79 -9.90
CA ALA A 98 19.79 18.88 -10.62
C ALA A 98 18.98 19.60 -11.71
N PHE A 99 18.64 20.87 -11.47
CA PHE A 99 17.80 21.70 -12.34
C PHE A 99 18.56 22.95 -12.76
N ASP A 100 18.51 23.26 -14.05
CA ASP A 100 19.05 24.49 -14.62
C ASP A 100 17.94 25.54 -14.74
N PRO A 101 17.94 26.59 -13.90
CA PRO A 101 16.90 27.61 -13.92
C PRO A 101 16.96 28.53 -15.14
N ILE A 102 18.08 28.59 -15.85
CA ILE A 102 18.23 29.44 -17.04
C ILE A 102 17.57 28.75 -18.24
N ARG A 103 17.84 27.45 -18.40
CA ARG A 103 17.24 26.63 -19.46
C ARG A 103 15.86 26.10 -19.10
N ILE A 104 15.51 26.12 -17.81
CA ILE A 104 14.26 25.57 -17.26
C ILE A 104 14.15 24.07 -17.57
N THR A 105 15.29 23.36 -17.51
CA THR A 105 15.38 21.92 -17.78
C THR A 105 16.21 21.23 -16.71
N TYR A 106 15.94 19.95 -16.48
CA TYR A 106 16.85 19.14 -15.67
C TYR A 106 18.20 18.98 -16.39
N THR A 107 19.28 19.02 -15.61
CA THR A 107 20.65 18.84 -16.14
C THR A 107 20.90 17.41 -16.61
N ASP A 108 20.15 16.46 -16.05
CA ASP A 108 20.16 15.04 -16.44
C ASP A 108 19.04 14.77 -17.46
N GLU A 109 19.43 14.32 -18.66
CA GLU A 109 18.51 14.03 -19.77
C GLU A 109 17.49 12.93 -19.44
N GLY A 110 17.86 11.96 -18.60
CA GLY A 110 16.95 10.88 -18.20
C GLY A 110 15.79 11.42 -17.38
N ARG A 111 16.11 12.25 -16.37
CA ARG A 111 15.11 12.89 -15.50
C ARG A 111 14.22 13.85 -16.25
N GLU A 112 14.76 14.58 -17.23
CA GLU A 112 13.97 15.47 -18.07
C GLU A 112 12.91 14.69 -18.87
N LYS A 113 13.29 13.58 -19.50
CA LYS A 113 12.35 12.73 -20.25
C LYS A 113 11.24 12.19 -19.36
N GLU A 114 11.56 11.74 -18.15
CA GLU A 114 10.58 11.26 -17.17
C GLU A 114 9.63 12.39 -16.72
N PHE A 115 10.16 13.59 -16.49
CA PHE A 115 9.37 14.75 -16.13
C PHE A 115 8.39 15.14 -17.25
N LEU A 116 8.87 15.22 -18.50
CA LEU A 116 8.04 15.53 -19.65
C LEU A 116 6.95 14.49 -19.88
N ALA A 117 7.28 13.20 -19.76
CA ALA A 117 6.29 12.13 -19.89
C ALA A 117 5.21 12.20 -18.80
N ARG A 118 5.60 12.47 -17.56
CA ARG A 118 4.64 12.66 -16.45
C ARG A 118 3.77 13.90 -16.66
N ARG A 119 4.38 15.02 -17.03
CA ARG A 119 3.66 16.26 -17.33
C ARG A 119 2.63 16.07 -18.43
N GLN A 120 2.96 15.36 -19.51
CA GLN A 120 2.01 15.06 -20.58
C GLN A 120 0.83 14.21 -20.09
N LYS A 121 1.07 13.23 -19.21
CA LYS A 121 0.00 12.44 -18.60
C LYS A 121 -0.89 13.32 -17.72
N GLU A 122 -0.29 14.15 -16.87
CA GLU A 122 -1.01 15.09 -16.01
C GLU A 122 -1.82 16.08 -16.85
N GLU A 123 -1.29 16.64 -17.94
CA GLU A 123 -2.01 17.54 -18.85
C GLU A 123 -3.21 16.85 -19.53
N GLN A 124 -3.09 15.57 -19.87
CA GLN A 124 -4.20 14.80 -20.46
C GLN A 124 -5.30 14.48 -19.44
N GLU A 125 -4.96 14.32 -18.17
CA GLU A 125 -5.91 14.05 -17.09
C GLU A 125 -6.51 15.33 -16.52
N HIS A 126 -5.72 16.40 -16.51
CA HIS A 126 -6.09 17.68 -15.92
C HIS A 126 -7.35 18.25 -16.57
N GLY A 127 -8.37 18.50 -15.74
CA GLY A 127 -9.64 19.07 -16.16
C GLY A 127 -10.75 18.05 -16.43
N LYS A 128 -10.44 16.75 -16.63
CA LYS A 128 -11.47 15.71 -16.76
C LYS A 128 -12.30 15.58 -15.47
N ASP A 129 -11.63 15.61 -14.33
CA ASP A 129 -12.28 15.48 -13.02
C ASP A 129 -13.11 16.69 -12.64
N ARG A 130 -12.85 17.87 -13.22
CA ARG A 130 -13.64 19.08 -12.92
C ARG A 130 -15.11 18.89 -13.26
N VAL A 131 -15.43 18.06 -14.25
CA VAL A 131 -16.81 17.74 -14.62
C VAL A 131 -17.52 16.93 -13.52
N LEU A 132 -16.79 16.10 -12.78
CA LEU A 132 -17.33 15.28 -11.68
C LEU A 132 -17.60 16.10 -10.40
N LEU A 133 -16.93 17.24 -10.23
CA LEU A 133 -17.18 18.17 -9.13
C LEU A 133 -18.43 19.04 -9.34
N LEU A 134 -18.98 19.09 -10.55
CA LEU A 134 -20.13 19.93 -10.85
C LEU A 134 -21.39 19.40 -10.16
N PRO A 135 -22.40 20.26 -9.88
CA PRO A 135 -23.68 19.78 -9.38
C PRO A 135 -24.33 18.76 -10.33
N PRO A 136 -25.08 17.76 -9.83
CA PRO A 136 -25.68 16.73 -10.67
C PRO A 136 -26.51 17.28 -11.84
N ARG A 137 -27.28 18.35 -11.62
CA ARG A 137 -28.06 18.99 -12.70
C ARG A 137 -27.19 19.42 -13.88
N GLU A 138 -26.02 19.95 -13.58
CA GLU A 138 -25.07 20.42 -14.57
C GLU A 138 -24.35 19.22 -15.20
N GLN A 139 -24.03 18.20 -14.41
CA GLN A 139 -23.39 16.98 -14.90
C GLN A 139 -24.22 16.20 -15.93
N PHE A 140 -25.54 16.18 -15.74
CA PHE A 140 -26.51 15.50 -16.61
C PHE A 140 -27.16 16.47 -17.61
N SER A 141 -26.60 17.68 -17.82
CA SER A 141 -27.14 18.61 -18.80
C SER A 141 -26.98 18.08 -20.22
N GLU A 142 -27.97 18.33 -21.08
CA GLU A 142 -28.01 17.80 -22.44
C GLU A 142 -26.75 18.17 -23.23
N GLY A 143 -26.26 19.41 -23.12
CA GLY A 143 -25.04 19.86 -23.80
C GLY A 143 -23.74 19.15 -23.38
N ARG A 144 -23.75 18.38 -22.29
CA ARG A 144 -22.60 17.56 -21.83
C ARG A 144 -22.76 16.08 -22.12
N VAL A 145 -23.99 15.62 -22.20
CA VAL A 145 -24.31 14.21 -22.46
C VAL A 145 -24.43 13.97 -23.97
N TYR A 146 -24.91 14.96 -24.71
CA TYR A 146 -25.27 14.86 -26.11
C TYR A 146 -24.89 16.12 -26.90
N ASN A 147 -24.38 15.93 -28.12
CA ASN A 147 -24.11 17.01 -29.06
C ASN A 147 -25.27 17.14 -30.05
N ILE A 148 -26.00 18.24 -29.95
CA ILE A 148 -27.21 18.51 -30.76
C ILE A 148 -26.87 18.70 -32.24
N LEU A 149 -25.70 19.23 -32.57
CA LEU A 149 -25.33 19.55 -33.96
C LEU A 149 -25.03 18.29 -34.78
N ASN A 150 -24.25 17.38 -34.19
CA ASN A 150 -23.78 16.17 -34.87
C ASN A 150 -24.56 14.92 -34.47
N GLN A 151 -25.56 15.08 -33.58
CA GLN A 151 -26.34 14.00 -32.99
C GLN A 151 -25.51 12.91 -32.29
N HIS A 152 -24.31 13.26 -31.85
CA HIS A 152 -23.36 12.33 -31.25
C HIS A 152 -23.45 12.34 -29.73
N VAL A 153 -23.45 11.15 -29.12
CA VAL A 153 -23.45 10.99 -27.66
C VAL A 153 -22.05 11.28 -27.13
N ILE A 154 -21.91 12.30 -26.28
CA ILE A 154 -20.64 12.67 -25.67
C ILE A 154 -20.33 11.73 -24.50
N ASN A 155 -21.32 11.43 -23.67
CA ASN A 155 -21.16 10.58 -22.49
C ASN A 155 -22.29 9.53 -22.42
N PRO A 156 -22.07 8.30 -22.95
CA PRO A 156 -23.10 7.28 -23.01
C PRO A 156 -23.54 6.81 -21.62
N ALA A 157 -22.59 6.65 -20.69
CA ALA A 157 -22.90 6.18 -19.34
C ALA A 157 -23.85 7.12 -18.58
N LYS A 158 -23.70 8.44 -18.74
CA LYS A 158 -24.62 9.41 -18.12
C LYS A 158 -25.97 9.49 -18.84
N LEU A 159 -25.99 9.27 -20.16
CA LEU A 159 -27.22 9.21 -20.93
C LEU A 159 -28.08 8.02 -20.49
N ASP A 160 -27.45 6.84 -20.35
CA ASP A 160 -28.12 5.63 -19.89
C ASP A 160 -28.69 5.81 -18.48
N ALA A 161 -27.91 6.39 -17.55
CA ALA A 161 -28.38 6.67 -16.20
C ALA A 161 -29.57 7.65 -16.16
N MET A 162 -29.61 8.62 -17.09
CA MET A 162 -30.76 9.51 -17.25
C MET A 162 -31.98 8.74 -17.77
N HIS A 163 -31.81 7.92 -18.81
CA HIS A 163 -32.88 7.08 -19.33
C HIS A 163 -33.43 6.10 -18.29
N GLU A 164 -32.58 5.45 -17.49
CA GLU A 164 -33.00 4.56 -16.40
C GLU A 164 -33.82 5.29 -15.33
N LYS A 165 -33.49 6.55 -15.03
CA LYS A 165 -34.25 7.36 -14.09
C LYS A 165 -35.66 7.63 -14.61
N ASP A 166 -35.79 7.95 -15.89
CA ASP A 166 -37.09 8.20 -16.51
C ASP A 166 -37.92 6.91 -16.63
N GLN A 167 -37.27 5.80 -17.00
CA GLN A 167 -37.90 4.48 -17.05
C GLN A 167 -38.36 4.01 -15.67
N ARG A 168 -37.65 4.32 -14.59
CA ARG A 168 -38.06 3.96 -13.23
C ARG A 168 -39.44 4.50 -12.86
N ALA A 169 -39.75 5.73 -13.26
CA ALA A 169 -41.08 6.33 -13.01
C ALA A 169 -42.18 5.57 -13.77
N LEU A 170 -41.95 5.27 -15.04
CA LEU A 170 -42.87 4.50 -15.88
C LEU A 170 -43.07 3.08 -15.34
N ASN A 171 -41.98 2.40 -14.98
CA ASN A 171 -42.01 1.05 -14.43
C ASN A 171 -42.78 1.01 -13.10
N LYS A 172 -42.67 2.04 -12.26
CA LYS A 172 -43.47 2.15 -11.02
C LYS A 172 -44.96 2.25 -11.32
N MET A 173 -45.35 3.04 -12.31
CA MET A 173 -46.76 3.18 -12.72
C MET A 173 -47.30 1.87 -13.29
N GLN A 174 -46.55 1.23 -14.19
CA GLN A 174 -46.91 -0.04 -14.81
C GLN A 174 -47.03 -1.14 -13.75
N LYS A 175 -46.07 -1.24 -12.82
CA LYS A 175 -46.12 -2.17 -11.69
C LYS A 175 -47.38 -1.98 -10.86
N THR A 176 -47.69 -0.74 -10.47
CA THR A 176 -48.88 -0.45 -9.66
C THR A 176 -50.18 -0.82 -10.39
N ALA A 177 -50.25 -0.53 -11.69
CA ALA A 177 -51.43 -0.89 -12.51
C ALA A 177 -51.58 -2.41 -12.63
N PHE A 178 -50.46 -3.12 -12.83
CA PHE A 178 -50.42 -4.58 -12.90
C PHE A 178 -50.85 -5.22 -11.58
N GLU A 179 -50.30 -4.77 -10.46
CA GLU A 179 -50.67 -5.25 -9.12
C GLU A 179 -52.16 -5.05 -8.84
N LYS A 180 -52.71 -3.86 -9.13
CA LYS A 180 -54.16 -3.60 -8.99
C LYS A 180 -55.01 -4.54 -9.85
N ARG A 181 -54.56 -4.84 -11.08
CA ARG A 181 -55.27 -5.77 -11.97
C ARG A 181 -55.24 -7.19 -11.41
N MET A 182 -54.07 -7.65 -10.96
CA MET A 182 -53.92 -8.99 -10.38
C MET A 182 -54.67 -9.15 -9.07
N HIS A 183 -54.72 -8.10 -8.23
CA HIS A 183 -55.50 -8.10 -7.00
C HIS A 183 -56.99 -8.33 -7.27
N LYS A 184 -57.58 -7.57 -8.22
CA LYS A 184 -58.98 -7.76 -8.61
C LYS A 184 -59.27 -9.15 -9.15
N VAL A 185 -58.35 -9.70 -9.94
CA VAL A 185 -58.47 -11.09 -10.43
C VAL A 185 -58.47 -12.07 -9.26
N GLY A 186 -57.57 -11.90 -8.28
CA GLY A 186 -57.54 -12.68 -7.05
C GLY A 186 -58.87 -12.63 -6.29
N GLU A 187 -59.40 -11.43 -6.04
CA GLU A 187 -60.71 -11.24 -5.39
C GLU A 187 -61.85 -11.95 -6.14
N THR A 188 -61.86 -11.90 -7.48
CA THR A 188 -62.89 -12.58 -8.29
C THR A 188 -62.80 -14.10 -8.21
N ILE A 189 -61.59 -14.65 -8.08
CA ILE A 189 -61.37 -16.09 -7.93
C ILE A 189 -61.79 -16.53 -6.53
N GLU A 190 -61.36 -15.80 -5.50
CA GLU A 190 -61.71 -16.08 -4.10
C GLU A 190 -63.22 -16.01 -3.87
N THR A 191 -63.88 -14.95 -4.36
CA THR A 191 -65.35 -14.83 -4.31
C THR A 191 -66.05 -15.97 -5.05
N ARG A 192 -65.51 -16.46 -6.18
CA ARG A 192 -66.06 -17.62 -6.87
C ARG A 192 -65.90 -18.91 -6.05
N GLU A 193 -64.73 -19.17 -5.49
CA GLU A 193 -64.44 -20.38 -4.71
C GLU A 193 -65.27 -20.44 -3.43
N THR A 194 -65.35 -19.32 -2.71
CA THR A 194 -66.21 -19.19 -1.52
C THR A 194 -67.67 -19.44 -1.84
N ASN A 195 -68.19 -18.87 -2.94
CA ASN A 195 -69.57 -19.13 -3.39
C ASN A 195 -69.81 -20.61 -3.73
N LEU A 196 -68.86 -21.27 -4.41
CA LEU A 196 -68.95 -22.70 -4.70
C LEU A 196 -68.95 -23.56 -3.42
N CYS A 197 -68.11 -23.19 -2.44
CA CYS A 197 -68.05 -23.86 -1.14
C CYS A 197 -69.37 -23.70 -0.36
N LEU A 198 -69.91 -22.48 -0.26
CA LEU A 198 -71.18 -22.21 0.41
C LEU A 198 -72.34 -22.96 -0.25
N ASN A 199 -72.39 -22.96 -1.59
CA ASN A 199 -73.45 -23.65 -2.34
C ASN A 199 -73.40 -25.17 -2.17
N ARG A 200 -72.20 -25.76 -1.96
CA ARG A 200 -72.06 -27.20 -1.69
C ARG A 200 -72.78 -27.60 -0.41
N PHE A 201 -72.62 -26.84 0.68
CA PHE A 201 -73.24 -27.11 1.97
C PHE A 201 -74.66 -26.54 2.14
N ALA A 202 -75.13 -25.71 1.20
CA ALA A 202 -76.41 -25.02 1.31
C ALA A 202 -77.62 -25.99 1.39
N HIS A 203 -77.59 -27.09 0.64
CA HIS A 203 -78.68 -28.06 0.62
C HIS A 203 -78.76 -28.89 1.92
N GLU A 204 -77.61 -29.29 2.49
CA GLU A 204 -77.53 -30.04 3.75
C GLU A 204 -78.04 -29.19 4.93
N ARG A 205 -77.76 -27.88 4.93
CA ARG A 205 -78.17 -26.95 5.98
C ARG A 205 -79.69 -26.88 6.21
N HIS A 206 -80.49 -27.10 5.16
CA HIS A 206 -81.95 -27.10 5.24
C HIS A 206 -82.53 -28.46 5.68
N THR A 207 -81.74 -29.53 5.64
CA THR A 207 -82.14 -30.84 6.18
C THR A 207 -81.94 -30.89 7.70
N GLU A 208 -80.89 -30.22 8.21
CA GLU A 208 -80.60 -30.18 9.64
C GLU A 208 -81.55 -29.28 10.45
N SER A 209 -82.26 -28.32 9.82
CA SER A 209 -83.27 -27.52 10.54
C SER A 209 -84.45 -28.34 11.07
N GLN A 210 -84.65 -29.56 10.55
CA GLN A 210 -85.63 -30.51 11.11
C GLN A 210 -85.12 -31.27 12.35
N VAL A 211 -83.83 -31.14 12.71
CA VAL A 211 -83.26 -31.77 13.91
C VAL A 211 -83.76 -31.11 15.19
N HIS A 212 -84.13 -29.83 15.16
CA HIS A 212 -84.54 -29.08 16.35
C HIS A 212 -85.99 -29.35 16.81
N GLY A 213 -86.75 -30.23 16.16
CA GLY A 213 -88.08 -30.66 16.63
C GLY A 213 -89.19 -29.61 16.46
N TYR A 214 -88.90 -28.47 15.85
CA TYR A 214 -89.86 -27.43 15.46
C TYR A 214 -89.36 -26.70 14.21
N ASP A 215 -90.28 -26.21 13.38
CA ASP A 215 -89.94 -25.38 12.22
C ASP A 215 -89.59 -23.96 12.69
N VAL A 216 -88.39 -23.48 12.37
CA VAL A 216 -87.85 -22.19 12.85
C VAL A 216 -88.63 -20.98 12.30
N LEU A 217 -89.36 -21.13 11.19
CA LEU A 217 -90.16 -20.04 10.59
C LEU A 217 -91.59 -19.97 11.15
N SER A 218 -92.22 -21.12 11.38
CA SER A 218 -93.61 -21.18 11.89
C SER A 218 -93.70 -21.42 13.39
N ASN A 219 -92.59 -21.80 14.03
CA ASN A 219 -92.50 -22.27 15.42
C ASN A 219 -93.47 -23.41 15.76
N GLN A 220 -93.98 -24.12 14.75
CA GLN A 220 -94.90 -25.23 14.92
C GLN A 220 -94.14 -26.57 14.98
N PRO A 221 -94.64 -27.55 15.76
CA PRO A 221 -94.10 -28.91 15.73
C PRO A 221 -94.38 -29.57 14.36
N PRO A 222 -93.51 -30.48 13.89
CA PRO A 222 -93.74 -31.19 12.64
C PRO A 222 -95.01 -32.04 12.72
N LEU A 223 -95.91 -31.89 11.74
CA LEU A 223 -97.09 -32.74 11.58
C LEU A 223 -96.65 -34.18 11.35
N LYS A 224 -97.21 -35.12 12.13
CA LYS A 224 -96.99 -36.56 12.02
C LYS A 224 -97.61 -37.13 10.75
#